data_AF-E3ZRU9-F1
#
_entry.id   AF-E3ZRU9-F1
#
_cell.length_a   1.000
_cell.length_b   1.000
_cell.length_c   1.000
_cell.angle_alpha   90.00
_cell.angle_beta   90.00
_cell.angle_gamma   90.00
#
_symmetry.space_group_name_H-M   'P 1'
#
loop_
_entity.id
_entity.type
_entity.pdbx_description
1 polymer ?
#
loop_
_entity_poly.entity_id
_entity_poly.type
_entity_poly.pdbx_seq_one_letter_code
_entity_poly.pdbx_strand_id
1 'polypeptide(L)'
;MAEFKYAVELTHPDFPAPDVVAEEYDPESIYVSGLPFWQEQQFYTRGGGVIPWKNQTDKACRKLAKHMTNLAESMEAELKVHKKPAPVLVRDALGIFLSILFWSNHRPVQLDNLMEQISTLEMKPLNLEERLEYVLKRGNTYLGFRQLNELVLEQRKLIAKK
;
A
#
# COMPACT_ATOMS: atom_id res chain seq x y z
N MET A 1 15.89 -6.83 21.93
CA MET A 1 15.17 -7.16 20.69
C MET A 1 15.74 -6.26 19.60
N ALA A 2 16.09 -6.79 18.43
CA ALA A 2 16.57 -5.96 17.33
C ALA A 2 15.39 -5.13 16.79
N GLU A 3 15.60 -3.82 16.61
CA GLU A 3 14.60 -2.95 15.98
C GLU A 3 14.26 -3.48 14.59
N PHE A 4 12.96 -3.55 14.27
CA PHE A 4 12.51 -3.89 12.92
C PHE A 4 13.03 -2.85 11.92
N LYS A 5 13.59 -3.33 10.81
CA LYS A 5 14.04 -2.47 9.70
C LYS A 5 13.48 -3.02 8.39
N TYR A 6 12.92 -2.12 7.60
CA TYR A 6 12.52 -2.45 6.24
C TYR A 6 13.74 -2.84 5.39
N ALA A 7 13.51 -3.71 4.41
CA ALA A 7 14.43 -3.96 3.31
C ALA A 7 14.79 -2.64 2.61
N VAL A 8 15.94 -2.61 1.94
CA VAL A 8 16.44 -1.38 1.28
C VAL A 8 15.44 -0.91 0.22
N GLU A 9 14.86 -1.86 -0.52
CA GLU A 9 13.84 -1.66 -1.55
C GLU A 9 12.53 -1.07 -1.01
N LEU A 10 12.28 -1.19 0.30
CA LEU A 10 11.08 -0.69 0.98
C LEU A 10 11.37 0.56 1.81
N THR A 11 12.55 1.16 1.66
CA THR A 11 12.90 2.37 2.41
C THR A 11 12.32 3.61 1.74
N HIS A 12 11.44 4.32 2.44
CA HIS A 12 10.84 5.57 1.97
C HIS A 12 10.50 6.50 3.15
N PRO A 13 10.68 7.83 3.04
CA PRO A 13 10.40 8.77 4.14
C PRO A 13 8.98 8.68 4.69
N ASP A 14 7.99 8.46 3.83
CA ASP A 14 6.57 8.34 4.23
C ASP A 14 6.20 6.96 4.82
N PHE A 15 7.13 6.00 4.77
CA PHE A 15 6.97 4.65 5.33
C PHE A 15 8.13 4.34 6.30
N PRO A 16 8.22 5.03 7.44
CA PRO A 16 9.23 4.72 8.44
C PRO A 16 9.00 3.31 9.00
N ALA A 17 10.09 2.64 9.35
CA ALA A 17 10.04 1.33 9.98
C ALA A 17 9.17 1.38 11.25
N PRO A 18 8.15 0.50 11.37
CA PRO A 18 7.29 0.48 12.54
C PRO A 18 8.02 -0.13 13.75
N ASP A 19 7.63 0.32 14.93
CA ASP A 19 8.09 -0.25 16.20
C ASP A 19 7.26 -1.49 16.52
N VAL A 20 7.64 -2.64 15.94
CA VAL A 20 6.92 -3.91 16.05
C VAL A 20 7.89 -5.08 16.27
N VAL A 21 7.39 -6.12 16.95
CA VAL A 21 8.07 -7.42 17.07
C VAL A 21 7.56 -8.34 15.97
N ALA A 22 8.38 -8.58 14.95
CA ALA A 22 7.95 -9.28 13.71
C ALA A 22 7.56 -10.75 13.89
N GLU A 23 7.88 -11.37 15.03
CA GLU A 23 7.67 -12.81 15.30
C GLU A 23 6.20 -13.17 15.60
N GLU A 24 5.32 -12.17 15.75
CA GLU A 24 3.91 -12.38 16.10
C GLU A 24 2.96 -12.44 14.89
N TYR A 25 3.45 -12.19 13.68
CA TYR A 25 2.60 -12.08 12.50
C TYR A 25 2.57 -13.36 11.67
N ASP A 26 1.38 -13.69 11.16
CA ASP A 26 1.19 -14.76 10.19
C ASP A 26 2.04 -14.52 8.92
N PRO A 27 3.02 -15.40 8.61
CA PRO A 27 3.86 -15.28 7.43
C PRO A 27 3.07 -15.24 6.11
N GLU A 28 1.90 -15.86 6.06
CA GLU A 28 1.07 -15.94 4.85
C GLU A 28 0.09 -14.76 4.72
N SER A 29 0.00 -13.89 5.73
CA SER A 29 -0.92 -12.76 5.67
C SER A 29 -0.46 -11.71 4.66
N ILE A 30 -1.23 -11.49 3.61
CA ILE A 30 -0.91 -10.45 2.60
C ILE A 30 -1.08 -9.00 3.10
N TYR A 31 -1.60 -8.81 4.32
CA TYR A 31 -1.79 -7.51 4.95
C TYR A 31 -1.65 -7.62 6.47
N VAL A 32 -0.83 -6.76 7.05
CA VAL A 32 -0.65 -6.64 8.50
C VAL A 32 -0.84 -5.17 8.85
N SER A 33 -1.78 -4.85 9.74
CA SER A 33 -2.03 -3.46 10.11
C SER A 33 -0.81 -2.86 10.81
N GLY A 34 -0.43 -1.64 10.42
CA GLY A 34 0.73 -0.94 10.91
C GLY A 34 2.07 -1.45 10.38
N LEU A 35 2.05 -2.49 9.53
CA LEU A 35 3.23 -3.06 8.89
C LEU A 35 2.93 -3.28 7.39
N PRO A 36 2.81 -2.19 6.60
CA PRO A 36 2.65 -2.30 5.16
C PRO A 36 3.83 -3.05 4.53
N PHE A 37 3.59 -3.70 3.40
CA PHE A 37 4.59 -4.43 2.60
C PHE A 37 5.19 -5.66 3.29
N TRP A 38 4.42 -6.33 4.16
CA TRP A 38 4.88 -7.52 4.88
C TRP A 38 5.39 -8.64 3.96
N GLN A 39 4.76 -8.85 2.81
CA GLN A 39 5.17 -9.89 1.87
C GLN A 39 6.45 -9.51 1.12
N GLU A 40 6.59 -8.26 0.71
CA GLU A 40 7.83 -7.75 0.15
C GLU A 40 8.98 -7.79 1.15
N GLN A 41 8.72 -7.48 2.43
CA GLN A 41 9.73 -7.58 3.47
C GLN A 41 10.29 -8.99 3.56
N GLN A 42 9.41 -10.00 3.59
CA GLN A 42 9.82 -11.41 3.59
C GLN A 42 10.54 -11.81 2.30
N PHE A 43 10.06 -11.32 1.16
CA PHE A 43 10.66 -11.60 -0.15
C PHE A 43 12.08 -11.05 -0.26
N TYR A 44 12.29 -9.75 0.00
CA TYR A 44 13.60 -9.10 -0.17
C TYR A 44 14.62 -9.55 0.87
N THR A 45 14.21 -9.86 2.10
CA THR A 45 15.16 -10.22 3.18
C THR A 45 15.43 -11.71 3.30
N ARG A 46 14.43 -12.57 3.04
CA ARG A 46 14.50 -14.02 3.28
C ARG A 46 14.30 -14.85 2.01
N GLY A 47 14.00 -14.23 0.87
CA GLY A 47 13.58 -14.96 -0.34
C GLY A 47 12.29 -15.76 -0.13
N GLY A 48 11.50 -15.38 0.88
CA GLY A 48 10.33 -16.12 1.34
C GLY A 48 9.03 -15.32 1.24
N GLY A 49 8.06 -15.68 2.09
CA GLY A 49 6.71 -15.14 2.03
C GLY A 49 5.90 -15.72 0.87
N VAL A 50 4.64 -15.31 0.78
CA VAL A 50 3.85 -15.52 -0.43
C VAL A 50 4.28 -14.51 -1.49
N ILE A 51 4.01 -14.83 -2.76
CA ILE A 51 4.37 -13.97 -3.91
C ILE A 51 3.08 -13.58 -4.66
N PRO A 52 2.25 -12.68 -4.10
CA PRO A 52 0.92 -12.39 -4.62
C PRO A 52 0.93 -11.89 -6.07
N TRP A 53 1.96 -11.12 -6.44
CA TRP A 53 2.12 -10.54 -7.77
C TRP A 53 2.41 -11.56 -8.88
N LYS A 54 2.73 -12.82 -8.54
CA LYS A 54 3.06 -13.87 -9.52
C LYS A 54 1.97 -14.93 -9.69
N ASN A 55 1.39 -15.41 -8.58
CA ASN A 55 0.56 -16.63 -8.59
C ASN A 55 -0.94 -16.36 -8.49
N GLN A 56 -1.36 -15.34 -7.74
CA GLN A 56 -2.77 -15.11 -7.38
C GLN A 56 -3.12 -13.63 -7.36
N THR A 57 -2.56 -12.86 -8.30
CA THR A 57 -2.64 -11.39 -8.35
C THR A 57 -4.08 -10.90 -8.16
N ASP A 58 -5.03 -11.38 -8.97
CA ASP A 58 -6.41 -10.86 -8.92
C ASP A 58 -7.09 -11.16 -7.59
N LYS A 59 -6.87 -12.37 -7.04
CA LYS A 59 -7.42 -12.76 -5.74
C LYS A 59 -6.82 -11.93 -4.62
N ALA A 60 -5.51 -11.68 -4.66
CA ALA A 60 -4.81 -10.87 -3.68
C ALA A 60 -5.25 -9.40 -3.74
N CYS A 61 -5.32 -8.81 -4.94
CA CYS A 61 -5.82 -7.45 -5.14
C CYS A 61 -7.27 -7.30 -4.65
N ARG A 62 -8.15 -8.29 -4.88
CA ARG A 62 -9.51 -8.30 -4.33
C ARG A 62 -9.53 -8.34 -2.80
N LYS A 63 -8.68 -9.17 -2.18
CA LYS A 63 -8.57 -9.25 -0.71
C LYS A 63 -8.06 -7.93 -0.12
N LEU A 64 -7.04 -7.32 -0.72
CA LEU A 64 -6.55 -5.99 -0.32
C LEU A 64 -7.60 -4.89 -0.51
N ALA A 65 -8.35 -4.90 -1.62
CA ALA A 65 -9.42 -3.94 -1.84
C ALA A 65 -10.51 -4.01 -0.76
N LYS A 66 -10.79 -5.20 -0.21
CA LYS A 66 -11.71 -5.35 0.92
C LYS A 66 -11.15 -4.70 2.20
N HIS A 67 -9.85 -4.88 2.48
CA HIS A 67 -9.20 -4.18 3.59
C HIS A 67 -9.25 -2.66 3.39
N MET A 68 -8.97 -2.18 2.18
CA MET A 68 -9.05 -0.75 1.84
C MET A 68 -10.43 -0.17 2.10
N THR A 69 -11.52 -0.89 1.80
CA THR A 69 -12.89 -0.43 2.11
C THR A 69 -13.06 -0.15 3.60
N ASN A 70 -12.61 -1.05 4.47
CA ASN A 70 -12.72 -0.88 5.92
C ASN A 70 -11.86 0.31 6.43
N LEU A 71 -10.64 0.47 5.89
CA LEU A 71 -9.79 1.62 6.25
C LEU A 71 -10.41 2.93 5.76
N ALA A 72 -10.96 2.95 4.54
CA ALA A 72 -11.60 4.12 3.96
C ALA A 72 -12.82 4.56 4.76
N GLU A 73 -13.67 3.63 5.20
CA GLU A 73 -14.79 3.92 6.09
C GLU A 73 -14.33 4.53 7.42
N SER A 74 -13.26 3.98 8.00
CA SER A 74 -12.67 4.48 9.25
C SER A 74 -12.11 5.90 9.07
N MET A 75 -11.34 6.13 8.01
CA MET A 75 -10.78 7.45 7.69
C MET A 75 -11.88 8.48 7.42
N GLU A 76 -12.92 8.10 6.68
CA GLU A 76 -14.04 8.97 6.35
C GLU A 76 -14.82 9.37 7.61
N ALA A 77 -15.04 8.44 8.54
CA ALA A 77 -15.69 8.73 9.82
C ALA A 77 -14.91 9.76 10.65
N GLU A 78 -13.58 9.63 10.74
CA GLU A 78 -12.73 10.61 11.45
C GLU A 78 -12.75 11.98 10.76
N LEU A 79 -12.62 12.00 9.44
CA LEU A 79 -12.62 13.24 8.66
C LEU A 79 -13.96 13.98 8.72
N LYS A 80 -15.09 13.27 8.78
CA LYS A 80 -16.44 13.86 8.93
C LYS A 80 -16.60 14.65 10.23
N VAL A 81 -15.93 14.24 11.30
CA VAL A 81 -15.90 14.96 12.57
C VAL A 81 -14.71 15.92 12.68
N HIS A 82 -14.12 16.30 11.54
CA HIS A 82 -12.95 17.18 11.42
C HIS A 82 -11.71 16.70 12.19
N LYS A 83 -11.64 15.41 12.51
CA LYS A 83 -10.48 14.76 13.11
C LYS A 83 -9.56 14.23 12.01
N LYS A 84 -8.26 14.48 12.13
CA LYS A 84 -7.28 13.88 11.23
C LYS A 84 -7.11 12.39 11.53
N PRO A 85 -7.11 11.52 10.50
CA PRO A 85 -6.85 10.12 10.72
C PRO A 85 -5.48 9.83 11.31
N ALA A 86 -5.39 8.76 12.09
CA ALA A 86 -4.12 8.32 12.66
C ALA A 86 -3.08 8.04 11.55
N PRO A 87 -1.80 8.44 11.71
CA PRO A 87 -0.80 8.23 10.68
C PRO A 87 -0.60 6.76 10.26
N VAL A 88 -0.84 5.82 11.17
CA VAL A 88 -0.81 4.37 10.86
C VAL A 88 -1.91 3.98 9.88
N LEU A 89 -3.12 4.52 10.04
CA LEU A 89 -4.26 4.24 9.18
C LEU A 89 -4.03 4.75 7.75
N VAL A 90 -3.46 5.96 7.64
CA VAL A 90 -3.10 6.56 6.34
C VAL A 90 -2.02 5.75 5.64
N ARG A 91 -0.99 5.30 6.38
CA ARG A 91 0.10 4.46 5.84
C ARG A 91 -0.41 3.10 5.39
N ASP A 92 -1.30 2.47 6.15
CA ASP A 92 -1.91 1.19 5.77
C ASP A 92 -2.72 1.34 4.48
N ALA A 93 -3.54 2.40 4.36
CA ALA A 93 -4.32 2.68 3.15
C ALA A 93 -3.43 2.94 1.92
N LEU A 94 -2.38 3.75 2.07
CA LEU A 94 -1.39 3.99 1.02
C LEU A 94 -0.63 2.72 0.65
N GLY A 95 -0.23 1.92 1.63
CA GLY A 95 0.48 0.66 1.44
C GLY A 95 -0.37 -0.35 0.67
N ILE A 96 -1.66 -0.44 0.99
CA ILE A 96 -2.61 -1.24 0.21
C ILE A 96 -2.70 -0.75 -1.23
N PHE A 97 -2.84 0.56 -1.46
CA PHE A 97 -2.91 1.10 -2.82
C PHE A 97 -1.65 0.76 -3.63
N LEU A 98 -0.47 1.00 -3.09
CA LEU A 98 0.80 0.67 -3.74
C LEU A 98 0.93 -0.83 -3.99
N SER A 99 0.52 -1.68 -3.05
CA SER A 99 0.51 -3.13 -3.24
C SER A 99 -0.40 -3.53 -4.41
N ILE A 100 -1.62 -3.02 -4.48
CA ILE A 100 -2.54 -3.30 -5.60
C ILE A 100 -1.93 -2.81 -6.93
N LEU A 101 -1.36 -1.61 -6.94
CA LEU A 101 -0.73 -1.01 -8.12
C LEU A 101 0.41 -1.89 -8.65
N PHE A 102 1.41 -2.21 -7.83
CA PHE A 102 2.56 -3.01 -8.26
C PHE A 102 2.17 -4.46 -8.59
N TRP A 103 1.31 -5.09 -7.76
CA TRP A 103 0.95 -6.49 -7.97
C TRP A 103 0.15 -6.70 -9.24
N SER A 104 -0.75 -5.78 -9.57
CA SER A 104 -1.50 -5.81 -10.84
C SER A 104 -0.61 -5.67 -12.09
N ASN A 105 0.60 -5.12 -11.91
CA ASN A 105 1.67 -5.07 -12.91
C ASN A 105 2.66 -6.24 -12.79
N HIS A 106 2.33 -7.28 -12.01
CA HIS A 106 3.15 -8.48 -11.78
C HIS A 106 4.52 -8.22 -11.15
N ARG A 107 4.64 -7.17 -10.35
CA ARG A 107 5.88 -6.80 -9.65
C ARG A 107 5.65 -6.71 -8.14
N PRO A 108 6.68 -6.99 -7.32
CA PRO A 108 6.66 -6.62 -5.91
C PRO A 108 6.61 -5.09 -5.76
N VAL A 109 6.15 -4.59 -4.61
CA VAL A 109 6.30 -3.17 -4.29
C VAL A 109 7.80 -2.82 -4.19
N GLN A 110 8.16 -1.69 -4.76
CA GLN A 110 9.50 -1.13 -4.67
C GLN A 110 9.39 0.39 -4.45
N LEU A 111 9.93 0.87 -3.33
CA LEU A 111 9.80 2.25 -2.87
C LEU A 111 11.07 3.08 -3.05
N ASP A 112 12.23 2.46 -3.18
CA ASP A 112 13.43 3.17 -3.59
C ASP A 112 13.21 3.74 -5.01
N ASN A 113 13.41 5.05 -5.17
CA ASN A 113 13.09 5.77 -6.40
C ASN A 113 11.63 5.54 -6.86
N LEU A 114 10.67 5.55 -5.91
CA LEU A 114 9.25 5.22 -6.14
C LEU A 114 8.65 5.79 -7.44
N MET A 115 8.88 7.07 -7.73
CA MET A 115 8.32 7.72 -8.92
C MET A 115 8.90 7.16 -10.22
N GLU A 116 10.20 6.84 -10.24
CA GLU A 116 10.83 6.18 -11.38
C GLU A 116 10.27 4.77 -11.56
N GLN A 117 10.10 4.01 -10.48
CA GLN A 117 9.48 2.68 -10.53
C GLN A 117 8.06 2.73 -11.11
N ILE A 118 7.24 3.67 -10.63
CA ILE A 118 5.87 3.90 -11.10
C ILE A 118 5.83 4.31 -12.58
N SER A 119 6.82 5.06 -13.06
CA SER A 119 6.89 5.48 -14.46
C SER A 119 6.95 4.29 -15.42
N THR A 120 7.51 3.16 -14.97
CA THR A 120 7.67 1.92 -15.75
C THR A 120 6.46 0.98 -15.71
N LEU A 121 5.42 1.32 -14.95
CA LEU A 121 4.20 0.51 -14.84
C LEU A 121 3.26 0.79 -16.01
N GLU A 122 2.73 -0.28 -16.61
CA GLU A 122 1.81 -0.20 -17.76
C GLU A 122 0.37 0.02 -17.30
N MET A 123 -0.07 -0.70 -16.26
CA MET A 123 -1.41 -0.61 -15.71
C MET A 123 -1.44 0.35 -14.52
N LYS A 124 -1.67 1.64 -14.78
CA LYS A 124 -1.75 2.67 -13.74
C LYS A 124 -2.87 3.68 -13.97
N PRO A 125 -3.39 4.33 -12.91
CA PRO A 125 -4.41 5.38 -13.01
C PRO A 125 -3.91 6.60 -13.81
N LEU A 126 -4.84 7.45 -14.25
CA LEU A 126 -4.49 8.67 -14.96
C LEU A 126 -3.82 9.68 -14.01
N ASN A 127 -2.74 10.32 -14.49
CA ASN A 127 -1.93 11.30 -13.76
C ASN A 127 -1.45 10.78 -12.39
N LEU A 128 -1.14 9.48 -12.29
CA LEU A 128 -0.85 8.81 -11.02
C LEU A 128 0.24 9.54 -10.22
N GLU A 129 1.32 9.95 -10.86
CA GLU A 129 2.51 10.52 -10.23
C GLU A 129 2.16 11.76 -9.38
N GLU A 130 1.54 12.77 -10.01
CA GLU A 130 1.10 14.01 -9.33
C GLU A 130 0.11 13.74 -8.20
N ARG A 131 -0.84 12.83 -8.45
CA ARG A 131 -1.90 12.49 -7.50
C ARG A 131 -1.34 11.74 -6.30
N LEU A 132 -0.41 10.81 -6.51
CA LEU A 132 0.24 10.06 -5.45
C LEU A 132 1.13 10.96 -4.60
N GLU A 133 1.92 11.85 -5.22
CA GLU A 133 2.71 12.83 -4.48
C GLU A 133 1.85 13.68 -3.53
N TYR A 134 0.68 14.11 -4.00
CA TYR A 134 -0.27 14.84 -3.18
C TYR A 134 -0.78 13.99 -2.01
N VAL A 135 -1.18 12.74 -2.27
CA VAL A 135 -1.71 11.83 -1.23
C VAL A 135 -0.65 11.47 -0.20
N LEU A 136 0.60 11.22 -0.60
CA LEU A 136 1.70 10.95 0.33
C LEU A 136 1.84 12.08 1.36
N LYS A 137 1.75 13.33 0.89
CA LYS A 137 1.87 14.53 1.74
C LYS A 137 0.60 14.88 2.53
N ARG A 138 -0.59 14.57 1.98
CA ARG A 138 -1.88 15.10 2.46
C ARG A 138 -2.95 14.04 2.70
N GLY A 139 -2.59 12.75 2.76
CA GLY A 139 -3.53 11.63 2.89
C GLY A 139 -4.38 11.64 4.17
N ASN A 140 -3.96 12.40 5.19
CA ASN A 140 -4.73 12.64 6.42
C ASN A 140 -5.75 13.80 6.31
N THR A 141 -5.91 14.39 5.13
CA THR A 141 -6.90 15.45 4.85
C THR A 141 -8.05 14.87 4.03
N TYR A 142 -9.20 15.55 4.03
CA TYR A 142 -10.34 15.12 3.23
C TYR A 142 -10.00 15.00 1.74
N LEU A 143 -9.34 16.01 1.16
CA LEU A 143 -8.94 16.00 -0.25
C LEU A 143 -7.94 14.89 -0.55
N GLY A 144 -6.92 14.70 0.29
CA GLY A 144 -5.94 13.62 0.08
C GLY A 144 -6.57 12.22 0.21
N PHE A 145 -7.47 12.03 1.18
CA PHE A 145 -8.23 10.78 1.31
C PHE A 145 -9.11 10.51 0.09
N ARG A 146 -9.86 11.51 -0.39
CA ARG A 146 -10.70 11.37 -1.59
C ARG A 146 -9.85 11.00 -2.81
N GLN A 147 -8.71 11.66 -2.98
CA GLN A 147 -7.78 11.37 -4.06
C GLN A 147 -7.25 9.93 -4.02
N LEU A 148 -6.87 9.43 -2.83
CA LEU A 148 -6.44 8.05 -2.64
C LEU A 148 -7.55 7.06 -3.02
N ASN A 149 -8.77 7.33 -2.57
CA ASN A 149 -9.91 6.46 -2.86
C ASN A 149 -10.21 6.39 -4.37
N GLU A 150 -10.12 7.53 -5.07
CA GLU A 150 -10.26 7.56 -6.52
C GLU A 150 -9.16 6.76 -7.23
N LEU A 151 -7.90 6.90 -6.82
CA LEU A 151 -6.78 6.11 -7.36
C LEU A 151 -7.01 4.60 -7.20
N VAL A 152 -7.49 4.16 -6.03
CA VAL A 152 -7.85 2.75 -5.79
C VAL A 152 -8.98 2.30 -6.72
N LEU A 153 -10.03 3.11 -6.87
CA LEU A 153 -11.17 2.78 -7.73
C LEU A 153 -10.77 2.70 -9.20
N GLU A 154 -9.94 3.62 -9.67
CA GLU A 154 -9.39 3.62 -11.03
C GLU A 154 -8.53 2.37 -11.28
N GLN A 155 -7.63 2.04 -10.35
CA GLN A 155 -6.80 0.85 -10.49
C GLN A 155 -7.64 -0.43 -10.54
N ARG A 156 -8.67 -0.54 -9.69
CA ARG A 156 -9.60 -1.68 -9.72
C ARG A 156 -10.34 -1.79 -11.05
N LYS A 157 -10.74 -0.68 -11.67
CA LYS A 157 -11.37 -0.66 -12.99
C LYS A 157 -10.40 -1.12 -14.08
N LEU A 158 -9.12 -0.76 -13.99
CA LEU A 158 -8.09 -1.23 -14.93
C LEU A 158 -7.88 -2.74 -14.80
N ILE A 159 -7.77 -3.26 -13.57
CA ILE A 159 -7.65 -4.71 -13.31
C ILE A 159 -8.83 -5.47 -13.89
N ALA A 160 -10.05 -4.97 -13.74
CA ALA A 160 -11.27 -5.63 -14.23
C ALA A 160 -11.44 -5.59 -15.76
N LYS A 161 -10.69 -4.74 -16.46
CA LYS A 161 -10.72 -4.62 -17.94
C LYS A 161 -9.67 -5.51 -18.64
N LYS A 162 -8.73 -6.06 -17.88
CA LYS A 162 -7.73 -7.00 -18.37
C LYS A 162 -8.39 -8.33 -18.73
#